data_AF-A0A964AIT7-F1
#
_entry.id   AF-A0A964AIT7-F1
#
_cell.length_a   1.000
_cell.length_b   1.000
_cell.length_c   1.000
_cell.angle_alpha   90.00
_cell.angle_beta   90.00
_cell.angle_gamma   90.00
#
_symmetry.space_group_name_H-M   'P 1'
#
loop_
_entity.id
_entity.type
_entity.pdbx_description
1 polymer ?
#
loop_
_entity_poly.entity_id
_entity_poly.type
_entity_poly.pdbx_seq_one_letter_code
_entity_poly.pdbx_strand_id
1 'polypeptide(L)'
;MLARFAFEGLYAVVLGLSLGAVELLKANWTLPEPEPPPQAVAEFIAVPPKPEGAELPEAAEGAGTAYTEAACEALSGDYRDACFHALALQRAERDPDGGLSACAALRDPDMAQECAADVAELHSAVDPERAKGMCQDIPRKKWHDQCFFGIAMAWSTKDFDFARETCEEAGMWRDFCRHDVNGEIAQVDPEAALAWCLREEGTFLQNKGCYHGLGKYLGRVDADKALTICLQVPDAQPLYPQNCFHGLGWALSESAPDAALRFCGERAGAWDDSCRLGVSANTKRFDPARSVEICGHVRDPDLRRKCLKFAER
;
A
#
# COMPACT_ATOMS: atom_id res chain seq x y z
N MET A 1 63.05 -38.88 -22.91
CA MET A 1 61.88 -39.64 -23.39
C MET A 1 60.88 -39.92 -22.25
N LEU A 2 61.32 -40.47 -21.11
CA LEU A 2 60.49 -40.73 -19.92
C LEU A 2 59.69 -39.52 -19.39
N ALA A 3 60.27 -38.32 -19.35
CA ALA A 3 59.59 -37.12 -18.84
C ALA A 3 58.40 -36.66 -19.72
N ARG A 4 58.42 -36.96 -21.02
CA ARG A 4 57.36 -36.57 -21.95
C ARG A 4 56.13 -37.48 -21.81
N PHE A 5 56.36 -38.78 -21.65
CA PHE A 5 55.30 -39.75 -21.37
C PHE A 5 54.63 -39.51 -20.01
N ALA A 6 55.40 -39.09 -19.00
CA ALA A 6 54.84 -38.74 -17.68
C ALA A 6 53.91 -37.52 -17.75
N PHE A 7 54.27 -36.50 -18.55
CA PHE A 7 53.45 -35.31 -18.73
C PHE A 7 52.16 -35.59 -19.52
N GLU A 8 52.25 -36.33 -20.63
CA GLU A 8 51.08 -36.68 -21.45
C GLU A 8 50.09 -37.54 -20.67
N GLY A 9 50.58 -38.48 -19.85
CA GLY A 9 49.75 -39.29 -18.96
C GLY A 9 49.04 -38.46 -17.88
N LEU A 10 49.77 -37.58 -17.19
CA LEU A 10 49.19 -36.72 -16.16
C LEU A 10 48.13 -35.76 -16.74
N TYR A 11 48.42 -35.18 -17.91
CA TYR A 11 47.49 -34.30 -18.60
C TYR A 11 46.18 -34.99 -18.97
N ALA A 12 46.25 -36.22 -19.52
CA ALA A 12 45.06 -36.99 -19.88
C ALA A 12 44.19 -37.32 -18.66
N VAL A 13 44.81 -37.66 -17.52
CA VAL A 13 44.09 -37.95 -16.27
C VAL A 13 43.40 -36.70 -15.72
N VAL A 14 44.10 -35.56 -15.67
CA VAL A 14 43.51 -34.30 -15.18
C VAL A 14 42.35 -33.86 -16.08
N LEU A 15 42.52 -33.91 -17.40
CA LEU A 15 41.47 -33.56 -18.34
C LEU A 15 40.25 -34.47 -18.20
N GLY A 16 40.45 -35.78 -18.04
CA GLY A 16 39.37 -36.74 -17.81
C GLY A 16 38.60 -36.45 -16.51
N LEU A 17 39.29 -36.11 -15.43
CA LEU A 17 38.67 -35.74 -14.15
C LEU A 17 37.87 -34.44 -14.26
N SER A 18 38.41 -33.42 -14.95
CA SER A 18 37.70 -32.16 -15.16
C SER A 18 36.43 -32.34 -15.98
N LEU A 19 36.49 -33.12 -17.06
CA LEU A 19 35.31 -33.42 -17.89
C LEU A 19 34.27 -34.25 -17.11
N GLY A 20 34.70 -35.24 -16.34
CA GLY A 20 33.80 -36.03 -15.50
C GLY A 20 33.09 -35.20 -14.42
N ALA A 21 33.79 -34.24 -13.81
CA ALA A 21 33.20 -33.33 -12.84
C ALA A 21 32.13 -32.40 -13.47
N VAL A 22 32.36 -31.92 -14.70
CA VAL A 22 31.38 -31.10 -15.43
C VAL A 22 30.13 -31.90 -15.77
N GLU A 23 30.27 -33.15 -16.22
CA GLU A 23 29.11 -34.01 -16.51
C GLU A 23 28.32 -34.40 -15.26
N LEU A 24 29.00 -34.63 -14.13
CA LEU A 24 28.34 -34.84 -12.83
C LEU A 24 27.57 -33.60 -12.36
N LEU A 25 28.14 -32.40 -12.56
CA LEU A 25 27.44 -31.16 -12.26
C LEU A 25 26.20 -30.99 -13.13
N LYS A 26 26.28 -31.28 -14.44
CA LYS A 26 25.11 -31.24 -15.33
C LYS A 26 24.03 -32.25 -14.94
N ALA A 27 24.41 -33.46 -14.53
CA ALA A 27 23.46 -34.51 -14.17
C ALA A 27 22.68 -34.21 -12.89
N ASN A 28 23.28 -33.48 -11.94
CA ASN A 28 22.63 -33.07 -10.69
C ASN A 28 22.04 -31.65 -10.73
N TRP A 29 22.24 -30.90 -11.82
CA TRP A 29 21.65 -29.59 -11.98
C TRP A 29 20.27 -29.72 -12.62
N THR A 30 19.30 -30.21 -11.86
CA THR A 30 17.90 -29.88 -12.15
C THR A 30 17.76 -28.38 -11.88
N LEU A 31 17.79 -27.58 -12.96
CA LEU A 31 17.31 -26.20 -12.86
C LEU A 31 15.90 -26.30 -12.26
N PRO A 32 15.60 -25.56 -11.17
CA PRO A 32 14.21 -25.44 -10.74
C PRO A 32 13.40 -25.06 -11.98
N GLU A 33 12.29 -25.76 -12.21
CA GLU A 33 11.38 -25.37 -13.28
C GLU A 33 11.15 -23.87 -13.13
N PRO A 34 11.33 -23.08 -14.20
CA PRO A 34 11.03 -21.67 -14.11
C PRO A 34 9.62 -21.57 -13.56
N GLU A 35 9.47 -20.85 -12.45
CA GLU A 35 8.15 -20.63 -11.89
C GLU A 35 7.26 -20.15 -13.05
N PRO A 36 6.09 -20.77 -13.25
CA PRO A 36 5.20 -20.33 -14.31
C PRO A 36 5.05 -18.82 -14.14
N PRO A 37 5.17 -18.04 -15.24
CA PRO A 37 5.01 -16.60 -15.14
C PRO A 37 3.73 -16.36 -14.35
N PRO A 38 3.75 -15.45 -13.36
CA PRO A 38 2.57 -15.20 -12.54
C PRO A 38 1.42 -15.07 -13.51
N GLN A 39 0.47 -16.01 -13.43
CA GLN A 39 -0.73 -15.88 -14.22
C GLN A 39 -1.26 -14.52 -13.79
N ALA A 40 -1.28 -13.57 -14.73
CA ALA A 40 -2.04 -12.37 -14.52
C ALA A 40 -3.44 -12.90 -14.24
N VAL A 41 -3.78 -12.96 -12.96
CA VAL A 41 -5.15 -13.02 -12.53
C VAL A 41 -5.62 -11.70 -13.11
N ALA A 42 -6.23 -11.77 -14.30
CA ALA A 42 -7.11 -10.73 -14.74
C ALA A 42 -8.13 -10.70 -13.62
N GLU A 43 -7.86 -9.87 -12.62
CA GLU A 43 -8.90 -9.25 -11.83
C GLU A 43 -9.79 -8.66 -12.92
N PHE A 44 -10.79 -9.45 -13.32
CA PHE A 44 -12.03 -8.91 -13.79
C PHE A 44 -12.56 -8.12 -12.60
N ILE A 45 -11.97 -6.94 -12.38
CA ILE A 45 -12.69 -5.80 -11.88
C ILE A 45 -13.89 -5.80 -12.81
N ALA A 46 -15.04 -6.18 -12.28
CA ALA A 46 -16.29 -6.07 -13.00
C ALA A 46 -16.43 -4.58 -13.28
N VAL A 47 -15.89 -4.15 -14.43
CA VAL A 47 -16.07 -2.81 -14.93
C VAL A 47 -17.58 -2.72 -15.06
N PRO A 48 -18.25 -1.86 -14.26
CA PRO A 48 -19.68 -1.73 -14.34
C PRO A 48 -20.06 -1.51 -15.81
N PRO A 49 -21.17 -2.09 -16.29
CA PRO A 49 -21.57 -1.93 -17.68
C PRO A 49 -21.54 -0.44 -18.04
N LYS A 50 -20.77 -0.12 -19.09
CA LYS A 50 -20.53 1.24 -19.57
C LYS A 50 -21.88 1.98 -19.63
N PRO A 51 -22.04 3.11 -18.93
CA PRO A 51 -23.30 3.84 -18.97
C PRO A 51 -23.63 4.21 -20.42
N GLU A 52 -24.88 3.98 -20.82
CA GLU A 52 -25.40 4.45 -22.10
C GLU A 52 -25.13 5.96 -22.19
N GLY A 53 -24.38 6.42 -23.21
CA GLY A 53 -24.01 7.84 -23.39
C GLY A 53 -22.50 8.13 -23.44
N ALA A 54 -21.64 7.16 -23.16
CA ALA A 54 -20.19 7.32 -23.34
C ALA A 54 -19.77 7.11 -24.81
N GLU A 55 -19.60 8.22 -25.54
CA GLU A 55 -19.09 8.21 -26.93
C GLU A 55 -17.60 7.81 -26.95
N LEU A 56 -17.26 6.88 -27.83
CA LEU A 56 -15.85 6.66 -28.20
C LEU A 56 -15.48 7.78 -29.16
N PRO A 57 -14.40 8.54 -28.94
CA PRO A 57 -13.93 9.47 -29.96
C PRO A 57 -13.71 8.67 -31.26
N GLU A 58 -14.27 9.17 -32.36
CA GLU A 58 -14.03 8.58 -33.67
C GLU A 58 -12.53 8.61 -33.97
N ALA A 59 -11.95 7.42 -34.12
CA ALA A 59 -10.64 7.14 -34.68
C ALA A 59 -9.41 7.68 -33.93
N ALA A 60 -9.14 7.10 -32.76
CA ALA A 60 -7.76 6.69 -32.44
C ALA A 60 -7.81 5.38 -31.64
N GLU A 61 -7.19 4.32 -32.16
CA GLU A 61 -6.90 3.13 -31.36
C GLU A 61 -6.10 3.58 -30.12
N GLY A 62 -6.73 3.50 -28.94
CA GLY A 62 -6.15 3.95 -27.67
C GLY A 62 -6.67 5.27 -27.11
N ALA A 63 -7.60 5.98 -27.79
CA ALA A 63 -8.27 7.13 -27.18
C ALA A 63 -9.38 6.66 -26.22
N GLY A 64 -9.21 6.94 -24.92
CA GLY A 64 -10.23 6.70 -23.91
C GLY A 64 -11.54 7.44 -24.22
N THR A 65 -12.63 7.03 -23.55
CA THR A 65 -13.92 7.72 -23.60
C THR A 65 -13.73 9.21 -23.31
N ALA A 66 -14.21 10.08 -24.21
CA ALA A 66 -14.22 11.52 -23.99
C ALA A 66 -15.60 11.91 -23.44
N TYR A 67 -15.65 12.38 -22.20
CA TYR A 67 -16.87 12.90 -21.60
C TYR A 67 -17.12 14.34 -22.10
N THR A 68 -18.38 14.69 -22.32
CA THR A 68 -18.81 16.06 -22.67
C THR A 68 -20.01 16.45 -21.82
N GLU A 69 -20.19 17.76 -21.60
CA GLU A 69 -21.33 18.27 -20.81
C GLU A 69 -22.67 17.86 -21.44
N ALA A 70 -22.83 18.04 -22.76
CA ALA A 70 -24.05 17.66 -23.47
C ALA A 70 -24.38 16.17 -23.34
N ALA A 71 -23.37 15.29 -23.41
CA ALA A 71 -23.57 13.86 -23.21
C ALA A 71 -24.01 13.56 -21.77
N CYS A 72 -23.39 14.19 -20.77
CA CYS A 72 -23.79 14.00 -19.38
C CYS A 72 -25.18 14.57 -19.07
N GLU A 73 -25.56 15.71 -19.67
CA GLU A 73 -26.89 16.31 -19.52
C GLU A 73 -28.02 15.44 -20.10
N ALA A 74 -27.73 14.65 -21.13
CA ALA A 74 -28.67 13.72 -21.72
C ALA A 74 -28.99 12.51 -20.79
N LEU A 75 -28.15 12.27 -19.79
CA LEU A 75 -28.35 11.20 -18.81
C LEU A 75 -29.30 11.62 -17.69
N SER A 76 -29.79 10.63 -16.94
CA SER A 76 -30.68 10.86 -15.80
C SER A 76 -30.21 10.08 -14.58
N GLY A 77 -30.66 10.50 -13.40
CA GLY A 77 -30.34 9.81 -12.15
C GLY A 77 -28.84 9.78 -11.86
N ASP A 78 -28.41 8.73 -11.18
CA ASP A 78 -27.02 8.57 -10.71
C ASP A 78 -26.01 8.47 -11.86
N TYR A 79 -26.44 7.99 -13.03
CA TYR A 79 -25.59 7.94 -14.23
C TYR A 79 -25.18 9.32 -14.73
N ARG A 80 -26.05 10.33 -14.58
CA ARG A 80 -25.71 11.71 -14.91
C ARG A 80 -24.60 12.23 -14.00
N ASP A 81 -24.76 12.06 -12.69
CA ASP A 81 -23.81 12.57 -11.70
C ASP A 81 -22.45 11.85 -11.83
N ALA A 82 -22.46 10.52 -12.05
CA ALA A 82 -21.25 9.76 -12.37
C ALA A 82 -20.56 10.25 -13.67
N CYS A 83 -21.33 10.61 -14.71
CA CYS A 83 -20.77 11.17 -15.94
C CYS A 83 -20.10 12.53 -15.70
N PHE A 84 -20.74 13.42 -14.94
CA PHE A 84 -20.16 14.73 -14.60
C PHE A 84 -18.91 14.60 -13.70
N HIS A 85 -18.89 13.64 -12.78
CA HIS A 85 -17.69 13.34 -11.99
C HIS A 85 -16.55 12.89 -12.91
N ALA A 86 -16.79 11.93 -13.81
CA ALA A 86 -15.78 11.48 -14.77
C ALA A 86 -15.29 12.61 -15.70
N LEU A 87 -16.20 13.49 -16.15
CA LEU A 87 -15.85 14.68 -16.91
C LEU A 87 -14.96 15.63 -16.11
N ALA A 88 -15.24 15.82 -14.82
CA ALA A 88 -14.43 16.66 -13.96
C ALA A 88 -12.99 16.13 -13.83
N LEU A 89 -12.84 14.82 -13.58
CA LEU A 89 -11.52 14.17 -13.49
C LEU A 89 -10.76 14.25 -14.82
N GLN A 90 -11.44 14.10 -15.97
CA GLN A 90 -10.84 14.27 -17.29
C GLN A 90 -10.25 15.67 -17.50
N ARG A 91 -10.85 16.70 -16.90
CA ARG A 91 -10.41 18.10 -17.02
C ARG A 91 -9.37 18.49 -15.97
N ALA A 92 -9.36 17.83 -14.81
CA ALA A 92 -8.62 18.25 -13.61
C ALA A 92 -7.17 18.69 -13.87
N GLU A 93 -6.40 17.95 -14.66
CA GLU A 93 -4.99 18.29 -14.93
C GLU A 93 -4.81 19.59 -15.72
N ARG A 94 -5.64 19.84 -16.74
CA ARG A 94 -5.42 20.91 -17.74
C ARG A 94 -6.36 22.09 -17.61
N ASP A 95 -7.53 21.85 -17.04
CA ASP A 95 -8.62 22.80 -16.85
C ASP A 95 -9.32 22.49 -15.51
N PRO A 96 -8.65 22.73 -14.37
CA PRO A 96 -9.24 22.47 -13.07
C PRO A 96 -10.50 23.31 -12.82
N ASP A 97 -10.59 24.54 -13.36
CA ASP A 97 -11.79 25.37 -13.22
C ASP A 97 -12.98 24.75 -13.97
N GLY A 98 -12.76 24.26 -15.19
CA GLY A 98 -13.76 23.50 -15.93
C GLY A 98 -14.09 22.15 -15.28
N GLY A 99 -13.13 21.56 -14.55
CA GLY A 99 -13.35 20.39 -13.69
C GLY A 99 -14.27 20.71 -12.51
N LEU A 100 -13.97 21.77 -11.76
CA LEU A 100 -14.79 22.24 -10.64
C LEU A 100 -16.20 22.69 -11.11
N SER A 101 -16.31 23.30 -12.29
CA SER A 101 -17.59 23.62 -12.91
C SER A 101 -18.40 22.36 -13.23
N ALA A 102 -17.75 21.28 -13.71
CA ALA A 102 -18.40 20.00 -13.91
C ALA A 102 -18.83 19.38 -12.57
N CYS A 103 -18.01 19.49 -11.51
CA CYS A 103 -18.39 19.06 -10.17
C CYS A 103 -19.65 19.78 -9.64
N ALA A 104 -19.76 21.08 -9.91
CA ALA A 104 -20.92 21.88 -9.52
C ALA A 104 -22.22 21.49 -10.27
N ALA A 105 -22.11 20.74 -11.37
CA ALA A 105 -23.27 20.24 -12.12
C ALA A 105 -23.87 18.96 -11.53
N LEU A 106 -23.21 18.31 -10.56
CA LEU A 106 -23.75 17.16 -9.84
C LEU A 106 -24.95 17.58 -8.97
N ARG A 107 -25.95 16.70 -8.84
CA ARG A 107 -27.17 17.00 -8.08
C ARG A 107 -27.01 16.63 -6.62
N ASP A 108 -26.25 15.58 -6.33
CA ASP A 108 -25.89 15.24 -4.96
C ASP A 108 -24.80 16.21 -4.42
N PRO A 109 -25.08 17.00 -3.38
CA PRO A 109 -24.13 17.97 -2.85
C PRO A 109 -22.96 17.35 -2.07
N ASP A 110 -23.08 16.10 -1.61
CA ASP A 110 -21.95 15.36 -1.03
C ASP A 110 -21.00 14.92 -2.15
N MET A 111 -21.53 14.33 -3.22
CA MET A 111 -20.75 13.89 -4.39
C MET A 111 -20.09 15.05 -5.11
N ALA A 112 -20.74 16.22 -5.19
CA ALA A 112 -20.13 17.43 -5.76
C ALA A 112 -18.86 17.87 -5.01
N GLN A 113 -18.82 17.70 -3.68
CA GLN A 113 -17.67 18.07 -2.85
C GLN A 113 -16.58 17.00 -2.85
N GLU A 114 -16.96 15.72 -2.92
CA GLU A 114 -16.04 14.63 -3.21
C GLU A 114 -15.34 14.85 -4.57
N CYS A 115 -16.11 15.12 -5.63
CA CYS A 115 -15.60 15.46 -6.95
C CYS A 115 -14.61 16.64 -6.92
N ALA A 116 -14.92 17.70 -6.17
CA ALA A 116 -14.02 18.84 -6.03
C ALA A 116 -12.69 18.46 -5.34
N ALA A 117 -12.75 17.59 -4.31
CA ALA A 117 -11.56 17.06 -3.66
C ALA A 117 -10.70 16.23 -4.63
N ASP A 118 -11.32 15.37 -5.44
CA ASP A 118 -10.62 14.54 -6.43
C ASP A 118 -9.98 15.39 -7.54
N VAL A 119 -10.66 16.46 -7.99
CA VAL A 119 -10.09 17.43 -8.96
C VAL A 119 -8.84 18.08 -8.38
N ALA A 120 -8.87 18.50 -7.11
CA ALA A 120 -7.71 19.07 -6.44
C ALA A 120 -6.57 18.05 -6.31
N GLU A 121 -6.88 16.81 -5.90
CA GLU A 121 -5.90 15.72 -5.83
C GLU A 121 -5.18 15.50 -7.17
N LEU A 122 -5.93 15.35 -8.27
CA LEU A 122 -5.36 15.17 -9.60
C LEU A 122 -4.58 16.41 -10.07
N HIS A 123 -5.12 17.61 -9.85
CA HIS A 123 -4.45 18.85 -10.26
C HIS A 123 -3.17 19.12 -9.48
N SER A 124 -3.01 18.53 -8.30
CA SER A 124 -1.81 18.71 -7.48
C SER A 124 -0.52 18.32 -8.21
N ALA A 125 -0.58 17.40 -9.18
CA ALA A 125 0.58 17.02 -9.99
C ALA A 125 1.07 18.14 -10.94
N VAL A 126 0.24 19.14 -11.21
CA VAL A 126 0.53 20.29 -12.09
C VAL A 126 0.83 21.54 -11.27
N ASP A 127 -0.03 21.86 -10.30
CA ASP A 127 0.10 23.02 -9.41
C ASP A 127 -0.35 22.65 -7.98
N PRO A 128 0.59 22.20 -7.12
CA PRO A 128 0.27 21.76 -5.76
C PRO A 128 -0.35 22.86 -4.89
N GLU A 129 0.12 24.09 -5.02
CA GLU A 129 -0.37 25.21 -4.21
C GLU A 129 -1.79 25.60 -4.62
N ARG A 130 -2.07 25.64 -5.92
CA ARG A 130 -3.44 25.85 -6.41
C ARG A 130 -4.37 24.72 -5.96
N ALA A 131 -3.93 23.47 -6.04
CA ALA A 131 -4.70 22.32 -5.56
C ALA A 131 -5.06 22.43 -4.08
N LYS A 132 -4.09 22.81 -3.21
CA LYS A 132 -4.36 23.10 -1.80
C LYS A 132 -5.35 24.25 -1.62
N GLY A 133 -5.25 25.28 -2.45
CA GLY A 133 -6.22 26.38 -2.51
C GLY A 133 -7.65 25.90 -2.80
N MET A 134 -7.83 24.96 -3.73
CA MET A 134 -9.15 24.37 -4.02
C MET A 134 -9.74 23.64 -2.81
N CYS A 135 -8.91 22.96 -2.01
CA CYS A 135 -9.39 22.30 -0.79
C CYS A 135 -10.00 23.28 0.22
N GLN A 136 -9.48 24.50 0.31
CA GLN A 136 -9.97 25.55 1.23
C GLN A 136 -11.38 26.03 0.87
N ASP A 137 -11.77 25.91 -0.40
CA ASP A 137 -13.10 26.30 -0.88
C ASP A 137 -14.17 25.23 -0.62
N ILE A 138 -13.80 24.03 -0.15
CA ILE A 138 -14.74 22.94 0.14
C ILE A 138 -15.45 23.19 1.49
N PRO A 139 -16.77 23.43 1.53
CA PRO A 139 -17.43 23.87 2.77
C PRO A 139 -17.59 22.77 3.83
N ARG A 140 -17.84 21.51 3.44
CA ARG A 140 -17.99 20.43 4.41
C ARG A 140 -16.62 19.95 4.86
N LYS A 141 -16.40 20.03 6.17
CA LYS A 141 -15.16 19.60 6.82
C LYS A 141 -14.68 18.21 6.40
N LYS A 142 -15.59 17.23 6.24
CA LYS A 142 -15.25 15.86 5.80
C LYS A 142 -14.45 15.87 4.50
N TRP A 143 -14.94 16.59 3.48
CA TRP A 143 -14.36 16.61 2.15
C TRP A 143 -13.18 17.58 2.03
N HIS A 144 -13.23 18.70 2.77
CA HIS A 144 -12.07 19.57 2.95
C HIS A 144 -10.86 18.80 3.47
N ASP A 145 -11.05 18.08 4.59
CA ASP A 145 -9.98 17.30 5.21
C ASP A 145 -9.53 16.13 4.30
N GLN A 146 -10.46 15.49 3.59
CA GLN A 146 -10.17 14.40 2.65
C GLN A 146 -9.37 14.91 1.43
N CYS A 147 -9.62 16.13 0.97
CA CYS A 147 -8.89 16.76 -0.13
C CYS A 147 -7.39 16.88 0.18
N PHE A 148 -7.04 17.40 1.36
CA PHE A 148 -5.64 17.44 1.80
C PHE A 148 -5.03 16.05 1.95
N PHE A 149 -5.79 15.08 2.46
CA PHE A 149 -5.31 13.70 2.55
C PHE A 149 -5.02 13.12 1.15
N GLY A 150 -5.93 13.29 0.18
CA GLY A 150 -5.73 12.85 -1.21
C GLY A 150 -4.46 13.44 -1.82
N ILE A 151 -4.28 14.77 -1.71
CA ILE A 151 -3.07 15.46 -2.18
C ILE A 151 -1.81 14.86 -1.53
N ALA A 152 -1.80 14.69 -0.20
CA ALA A 152 -0.65 14.13 0.50
C ALA A 152 -0.31 12.71 0.00
N MET A 153 -1.31 11.87 -0.25
CA MET A 153 -1.12 10.53 -0.81
C MET A 153 -0.53 10.56 -2.22
N ALA A 154 -1.01 11.46 -3.10
CA ALA A 154 -0.52 11.60 -4.48
C ALA A 154 0.96 12.02 -4.57
N TRP A 155 1.50 12.57 -3.49
CA TRP A 155 2.88 13.05 -3.37
C TRP A 155 3.77 12.18 -2.48
N SER A 156 3.20 11.21 -1.76
CA SER A 156 3.90 10.35 -0.79
C SER A 156 5.13 9.61 -1.34
N THR A 157 5.21 9.36 -2.64
CA THR A 157 6.37 8.71 -3.29
C THR A 157 7.22 9.64 -4.15
N LYS A 158 6.85 10.92 -4.26
CA LYS A 158 7.49 11.92 -5.13
C LYS A 158 8.22 13.00 -4.33
N ASP A 159 7.58 13.52 -3.29
CA ASP A 159 8.11 14.53 -2.38
C ASP A 159 7.58 14.22 -0.97
N PHE A 160 8.44 13.57 -0.18
CA PHE A 160 8.06 13.11 1.15
C PHE A 160 7.76 14.27 2.09
N ASP A 161 8.51 15.37 2.00
CA ASP A 161 8.35 16.49 2.92
C ASP A 161 7.07 17.26 2.60
N PHE A 162 6.79 17.51 1.32
CA PHE A 162 5.51 18.09 0.91
C PHE A 162 4.31 17.23 1.34
N ALA A 163 4.38 15.91 1.13
CA ALA A 163 3.30 14.99 1.53
C ALA A 163 3.05 15.02 3.05
N ARG A 164 4.13 15.02 3.84
CA ARG A 164 4.07 15.11 5.31
C ARG A 164 3.43 16.41 5.78
N GLU A 165 3.91 17.55 5.25
CA GLU A 165 3.38 18.86 5.60
C GLU A 165 1.91 18.99 5.25
N THR A 166 1.51 18.46 4.09
CA THR A 166 0.11 18.47 3.63
C THR A 166 -0.81 17.68 4.57
N CYS A 167 -0.32 16.60 5.20
CA CYS A 167 -1.12 15.87 6.19
C CYS A 167 -1.56 16.73 7.39
N GLU A 168 -0.81 17.78 7.74
CA GLU A 168 -1.18 18.67 8.84
C GLU A 168 -2.47 19.45 8.58
N GLU A 169 -2.80 19.65 7.30
CA GLU A 169 -4.00 20.35 6.85
C GLU A 169 -5.21 19.40 6.75
N ALA A 170 -5.00 18.08 6.82
CA ALA A 170 -6.04 17.06 6.73
C ALA A 170 -6.92 16.95 7.99
N GLY A 171 -6.84 17.89 8.94
CA GLY A 171 -7.81 18.05 10.04
C GLY A 171 -8.13 16.76 10.80
N MET A 172 -9.36 16.26 10.66
CA MET A 172 -9.83 15.04 11.33
C MET A 172 -9.18 13.76 10.78
N TRP A 173 -8.66 13.81 9.56
CA TRP A 173 -7.93 12.73 8.91
C TRP A 173 -6.42 12.82 9.09
N ARG A 174 -5.89 13.85 9.76
CA ARG A 174 -4.43 14.05 9.93
C ARG A 174 -3.70 12.79 10.37
N ASP A 175 -4.15 12.15 11.45
CA ASP A 175 -3.45 10.98 11.99
C ASP A 175 -3.53 9.76 11.04
N PHE A 176 -4.62 9.63 10.26
CA PHE A 176 -4.76 8.61 9.21
C PHE A 176 -3.87 8.93 8.00
N CYS A 177 -3.82 10.20 7.58
CA CYS A 177 -2.95 10.68 6.54
C CYS A 177 -1.49 10.38 6.87
N ARG A 178 -1.03 10.73 8.07
CA ARG A 178 0.33 10.40 8.52
C ARG A 178 0.60 8.89 8.49
N HIS A 179 -0.35 8.07 8.94
CA HIS A 179 -0.23 6.61 8.92
C HIS A 179 -0.07 6.07 7.48
N ASP A 180 -0.93 6.49 6.55
CA ASP A 180 -0.96 5.97 5.18
C ASP A 180 0.17 6.55 4.32
N VAL A 181 0.43 7.86 4.39
CA VAL A 181 1.57 8.50 3.69
C VAL A 181 2.90 7.90 4.16
N ASN A 182 3.09 7.68 5.47
CA ASN A 182 4.31 7.03 5.95
C ASN A 182 4.41 5.58 5.48
N GLY A 183 3.27 4.90 5.35
CA GLY A 183 3.18 3.56 4.78
C GLY A 183 3.62 3.52 3.31
N GLU A 184 3.16 4.46 2.48
CA GLU A 184 3.58 4.57 1.08
C GLU A 184 5.07 4.92 0.95
N ILE A 185 5.57 5.87 1.75
CA ILE A 185 7.02 6.16 1.83
C ILE A 185 7.79 4.88 2.20
N ALA A 186 7.29 4.08 3.15
CA ALA A 186 7.98 2.88 3.59
C ALA A 186 8.19 1.84 2.48
N GLN A 187 7.29 1.76 1.50
CA GLN A 187 7.43 0.84 0.37
C GLN A 187 8.58 1.23 -0.57
N VAL A 188 8.92 2.52 -0.65
CA VAL A 188 9.96 3.04 -1.56
C VAL A 188 11.27 3.39 -0.85
N ASP A 189 11.20 3.96 0.35
CA ASP A 189 12.32 4.41 1.18
C ASP A 189 11.99 4.18 2.68
N PRO A 190 12.15 2.94 3.18
CA PRO A 190 11.80 2.63 4.56
C PRO A 190 12.72 3.26 5.59
N GLU A 191 13.96 3.59 5.23
CA GLU A 191 14.85 4.36 6.08
C GLU A 191 14.33 5.78 6.28
N ALA A 192 13.84 6.45 5.22
CA ALA A 192 13.20 7.76 5.34
C ALA A 192 11.88 7.71 6.13
N ALA A 193 11.07 6.66 5.95
CA ALA A 193 9.84 6.45 6.72
C ALA A 193 10.14 6.22 8.21
N LEU A 194 11.13 5.39 8.54
CA LEU A 194 11.59 5.20 9.92
C LEU A 194 12.11 6.51 10.51
N ALA A 195 12.95 7.24 9.77
CA ALA A 195 13.48 8.52 10.20
C ALA A 195 12.37 9.56 10.48
N TRP A 196 11.26 9.52 9.73
CA TRP A 196 10.09 10.35 10.04
C TRP A 196 9.46 9.95 11.37
N CYS A 197 9.16 8.67 11.59
CA CYS A 197 8.58 8.23 12.87
C CYS A 197 9.48 8.53 14.08
N LEU A 198 10.80 8.57 13.88
CA LEU A 198 11.75 8.94 14.93
C LEU A 198 11.73 10.44 15.29
N ARG A 199 11.37 11.30 14.32
CA ARG A 199 11.27 12.76 14.51
C ARG A 199 9.90 13.20 14.99
N GLU A 200 8.87 12.39 14.77
CA GLU A 200 7.52 12.67 15.23
C GLU A 200 7.50 12.81 16.76
N GLU A 201 7.39 14.06 17.22
CA GLU A 201 7.00 14.38 18.57
C GLU A 201 5.47 14.43 18.61
N GLY A 202 4.85 13.74 19.57
CA GLY A 202 3.40 13.71 19.58
C GLY A 202 2.78 12.83 20.65
N THR A 203 1.45 12.84 20.64
CA THR A 203 0.59 11.96 21.41
C THR A 203 0.87 10.49 21.08
N PHE A 204 0.43 9.62 21.98
CA PHE A 204 0.45 8.18 21.75
C PHE A 204 -0.19 7.78 20.40
N LEU A 205 -1.27 8.45 19.99
CA LEU A 205 -1.97 8.13 18.73
C LEU A 205 -1.13 8.47 17.49
N GLN A 206 -0.44 9.62 17.51
CA GLN A 206 0.43 10.04 16.41
C GLN A 206 1.56 9.03 16.19
N ASN A 207 2.27 8.69 17.28
CA ASN A 207 3.36 7.71 17.22
C ASN A 207 2.85 6.31 16.87
N LYS A 208 1.69 5.92 17.39
CA LYS A 208 1.07 4.63 17.06
C LYS A 208 0.79 4.51 15.57
N GLY A 209 0.20 5.55 14.96
CA GLY A 209 -0.10 5.58 13.53
C GLY A 209 1.15 5.40 12.68
N CYS A 210 2.20 6.16 12.96
CA CYS A 210 3.42 6.14 12.15
C CYS A 210 4.08 4.74 12.10
N TYR A 211 4.40 4.17 13.27
CA TYR A 211 5.06 2.86 13.35
C TYR A 211 4.17 1.72 12.85
N HIS A 212 2.85 1.78 13.10
CA HIS A 212 1.93 0.79 12.58
C HIS A 212 1.88 0.79 11.04
N GLY A 213 1.81 1.98 10.42
CA GLY A 213 1.86 2.13 8.96
C GLY A 213 3.16 1.57 8.39
N LEU A 214 4.31 1.90 9.00
CA LEU A 214 5.63 1.40 8.61
C LEU A 214 5.67 -0.13 8.51
N GLY A 215 5.28 -0.85 9.57
CA GLY A 215 5.28 -2.31 9.57
C GLY A 215 4.24 -2.91 8.62
N LYS A 216 3.06 -2.27 8.51
CA LYS A 216 1.96 -2.76 7.67
C LYS A 216 2.26 -2.67 6.18
N TYR A 217 2.61 -1.49 5.68
CA TYR A 217 2.77 -1.29 4.24
C TYR A 217 4.05 -1.96 3.72
N LEU A 218 5.16 -1.83 4.46
CA LEU A 218 6.38 -2.54 4.09
C LEU A 218 6.21 -4.06 4.15
N GLY A 219 5.48 -4.58 5.14
CA GLY A 219 5.20 -6.00 5.28
C GLY A 219 4.39 -6.62 4.13
N ARG A 220 3.65 -5.81 3.36
CA ARG A 220 2.92 -6.27 2.16
C ARG A 220 3.85 -6.55 0.97
N VAL A 221 4.95 -5.82 0.89
CA VAL A 221 5.89 -5.89 -0.24
C VAL A 221 7.16 -6.68 0.10
N ASP A 222 7.66 -6.55 1.33
CA ASP A 222 8.89 -7.19 1.80
C ASP A 222 8.85 -7.41 3.32
N ALA A 223 8.44 -8.62 3.72
CA ALA A 223 8.34 -9.04 5.11
C ALA A 223 9.68 -9.02 5.87
N ASP A 224 10.78 -9.32 5.18
CA ASP A 224 12.11 -9.42 5.78
C ASP A 224 12.70 -8.03 6.05
N LYS A 225 12.51 -7.12 5.09
CA LYS A 225 12.85 -5.71 5.26
C LYS A 225 11.99 -5.08 6.33
N ALA A 226 10.69 -5.37 6.37
CA ALA A 226 9.79 -4.91 7.43
C ALA A 226 10.25 -5.36 8.82
N LEU A 227 10.63 -6.63 8.96
CA LEU A 227 11.20 -7.15 10.21
C LEU A 227 12.46 -6.39 10.61
N THR A 228 13.39 -6.19 9.68
CA THR A 228 14.65 -5.50 9.94
C THR A 228 14.40 -4.05 10.38
N ILE A 229 13.49 -3.35 9.73
CA ILE A 229 13.10 -1.98 10.09
C ILE A 229 12.39 -1.93 11.46
N CYS A 230 11.45 -2.84 11.73
CA CYS A 230 10.78 -2.89 13.03
C CYS A 230 11.75 -3.19 14.18
N LEU A 231 12.83 -3.93 13.94
CA LEU A 231 13.89 -4.17 14.94
C LEU A 231 14.76 -2.94 15.22
N GLN A 232 14.77 -1.94 14.34
CA GLN A 232 15.48 -0.67 14.53
C GLN A 232 14.64 0.37 15.30
N VAL A 233 13.34 0.13 15.48
CA VAL A 233 12.44 1.03 16.21
C VAL A 233 12.89 1.11 17.68
N PRO A 234 13.08 2.31 18.26
CA PRO A 234 13.58 2.48 19.62
C PRO A 234 12.71 1.79 20.66
N ASP A 235 13.35 1.07 21.57
CA ASP A 235 12.69 0.37 22.68
C ASP A 235 12.45 1.26 23.91
N ALA A 236 12.95 2.51 23.89
CA ALA A 236 12.75 3.51 24.93
C ALA A 236 11.26 3.73 25.27
N GLN A 237 10.38 3.49 24.31
CA GLN A 237 8.95 3.33 24.53
C GLN A 237 8.52 1.99 23.93
N PRO A 238 8.27 0.95 24.73
CA PRO A 238 7.95 -0.38 24.24
C PRO A 238 6.78 -0.42 23.25
N LEU A 239 5.88 0.55 23.31
CA LEU A 239 4.73 0.66 22.42
C LEU A 239 5.12 0.90 20.96
N TYR A 240 6.26 1.54 20.67
CA TYR A 240 6.68 1.83 19.29
C TYR A 240 6.99 0.57 18.49
N PRO A 241 7.94 -0.29 18.92
CA PRO A 241 8.19 -1.55 18.22
C PRO A 241 6.95 -2.46 18.27
N GLN A 242 6.17 -2.48 19.35
CA GLN A 242 4.91 -3.23 19.40
C GLN A 242 3.95 -2.81 18.28
N ASN A 243 3.80 -1.51 18.00
CA ASN A 243 2.95 -1.03 16.92
C ASN A 243 3.49 -1.41 15.53
N CYS A 244 4.82 -1.35 15.33
CA CYS A 244 5.44 -1.80 14.08
C CYS A 244 5.20 -3.28 13.82
N PHE A 245 5.48 -4.13 14.82
CA PHE A 245 5.25 -5.57 14.72
C PHE A 245 3.76 -5.93 14.61
N HIS A 246 2.87 -5.17 15.24
CA HIS A 246 1.42 -5.30 15.03
C HIS A 246 1.05 -5.01 13.57
N GLY A 247 1.58 -3.93 12.98
CA GLY A 247 1.39 -3.62 11.56
C GLY A 247 1.91 -4.73 10.65
N LEU A 248 3.12 -5.25 10.94
CA LEU A 248 3.71 -6.37 10.19
C LEU A 248 2.85 -7.64 10.27
N GLY A 249 2.42 -8.03 11.47
CA GLY A 249 1.53 -9.18 11.65
C GLY A 249 0.20 -9.02 10.91
N TRP A 250 -0.36 -7.81 10.90
CA TRP A 250 -1.52 -7.48 10.09
C TRP A 250 -1.25 -7.75 8.60
N ALA A 251 -0.18 -7.16 8.04
CA ALA A 251 0.16 -7.27 6.62
C ALA A 251 0.31 -8.72 6.15
N LEU A 252 1.09 -9.52 6.89
CA LEU A 252 1.33 -10.92 6.55
C LEU A 252 0.05 -11.77 6.57
N SER A 253 -0.91 -11.38 7.41
CA SER A 253 -2.19 -12.08 7.53
C SER A 253 -3.20 -11.73 6.44
N GLU A 254 -2.98 -10.66 5.67
CA GLU A 254 -3.88 -10.27 4.58
C GLU A 254 -3.91 -11.34 3.47
N SER A 255 -2.81 -12.08 3.29
CA SER A 255 -2.71 -13.17 2.31
C SER A 255 -2.63 -14.57 2.93
N ALA A 256 -1.96 -14.72 4.08
CA ALA A 256 -1.68 -16.03 4.65
C ALA A 256 -1.62 -16.02 6.19
N PRO A 257 -2.76 -16.01 6.91
CA PRO A 257 -2.79 -15.87 8.37
C PRO A 257 -1.98 -16.96 9.11
N ASP A 258 -2.02 -18.21 8.68
CA ASP A 258 -1.26 -19.29 9.32
C ASP A 258 0.26 -19.17 9.09
N ALA A 259 0.68 -18.70 7.91
CA ALA A 259 2.08 -18.41 7.64
C ALA A 259 2.56 -17.22 8.49
N ALA A 260 1.72 -16.20 8.65
CA ALA A 260 1.99 -15.07 9.53
C ALA A 260 2.18 -15.50 10.99
N LEU A 261 1.38 -16.44 11.52
CA LEU A 261 1.55 -16.94 12.89
C LEU A 261 2.88 -17.69 13.10
N ARG A 262 3.33 -18.46 12.09
CA ARG A 262 4.66 -19.09 12.11
C ARG A 262 5.75 -18.02 12.09
N PHE A 263 5.64 -17.05 11.19
CA PHE A 263 6.56 -15.92 11.11
C PHE A 263 6.67 -15.19 12.46
N CYS A 264 5.55 -14.85 13.10
CA CYS A 264 5.57 -14.19 14.40
C CYS A 264 6.31 -15.03 15.45
N GLY A 265 6.01 -16.32 15.54
CA GLY A 265 6.61 -17.22 16.54
C GLY A 265 8.09 -17.50 16.33
N GLU A 266 8.53 -17.56 15.08
CA GLU A 266 9.91 -17.91 14.71
C GLU A 266 10.82 -16.69 14.64
N ARG A 267 10.29 -15.52 14.26
CA ARG A 267 11.12 -14.39 13.81
C ARG A 267 10.89 -13.07 14.54
N ALA A 268 9.70 -12.84 15.12
CA ALA A 268 9.43 -11.57 15.80
C ALA A 268 10.07 -11.47 17.21
N GLY A 269 10.57 -12.57 17.75
CA GLY A 269 11.31 -12.60 19.01
C GLY A 269 10.50 -12.09 20.20
N ALA A 270 10.97 -11.01 20.84
CA ALA A 270 10.27 -10.37 21.96
C ALA A 270 8.91 -9.77 21.56
N TRP A 271 8.69 -9.54 20.26
CA TRP A 271 7.50 -8.89 19.71
C TRP A 271 6.49 -9.87 19.11
N ASP A 272 6.67 -11.18 19.31
CA ASP A 272 5.75 -12.23 18.84
C ASP A 272 4.31 -11.97 19.28
N ASP A 273 4.07 -11.58 20.54
CA ASP A 273 2.72 -11.28 21.02
C ASP A 273 2.09 -10.14 20.22
N SER A 274 2.80 -9.02 20.01
CA SER A 274 2.31 -7.89 19.22
C SER A 274 2.07 -8.24 17.76
N CYS A 275 2.95 -9.05 17.16
CA CYS A 275 2.78 -9.59 15.82
C CYS A 275 1.50 -10.43 15.73
N ARG A 276 1.26 -11.36 16.68
CA ARG A 276 0.03 -12.16 16.76
C ARG A 276 -1.23 -11.31 16.95
N LEU A 277 -1.15 -10.23 17.72
CA LEU A 277 -2.26 -9.28 17.85
C LEU A 277 -2.62 -8.67 16.50
N GLY A 278 -1.62 -8.32 15.68
CA GLY A 278 -1.83 -7.85 14.30
C GLY A 278 -2.55 -8.88 13.43
N VAL A 279 -2.08 -10.14 13.47
CA VAL A 279 -2.71 -11.26 12.74
C VAL A 279 -4.17 -11.45 13.18
N SER A 280 -4.42 -11.49 14.49
CA SER A 280 -5.78 -11.59 15.05
C SER A 280 -6.67 -10.44 14.59
N ALA A 281 -6.15 -9.20 14.64
CA ALA A 281 -6.92 -8.01 14.34
C ALA A 281 -7.44 -8.00 12.89
N ASN A 282 -6.62 -8.41 11.93
CA ASN A 282 -7.04 -8.56 10.54
C ASN A 282 -7.96 -9.79 10.35
N THR A 283 -7.59 -10.94 10.93
CA THR A 283 -8.35 -12.20 10.80
C THR A 283 -9.79 -12.04 11.27
N LYS A 284 -10.03 -11.29 12.36
CA LYS A 284 -11.36 -11.02 12.90
C LYS A 284 -12.36 -10.51 11.86
N ARG A 285 -11.90 -9.75 10.86
CA ARG A 285 -12.75 -9.17 9.81
C ARG A 285 -13.46 -10.23 8.97
N PHE A 286 -12.90 -11.44 8.91
CA PHE A 286 -13.37 -12.53 8.06
C PHE A 286 -13.70 -13.79 8.86
N ASP A 287 -13.00 -14.02 9.98
CA ASP A 287 -13.19 -15.16 10.87
C ASP A 287 -12.96 -14.77 12.35
N PRO A 288 -14.03 -14.33 13.05
CA PRO A 288 -13.96 -13.98 14.47
C PRO A 288 -13.56 -15.15 15.37
N ALA A 289 -13.97 -16.38 15.04
CA ALA A 289 -13.65 -17.56 15.84
C ALA A 289 -12.15 -17.86 15.80
N ARG A 290 -11.56 -17.85 14.59
CA ARG A 290 -10.11 -18.00 14.42
C ARG A 290 -9.35 -16.87 15.10
N SER A 291 -9.86 -15.64 15.08
CA SER A 291 -9.27 -14.54 15.84
C SER A 291 -9.19 -14.83 17.35
N VAL A 292 -10.25 -15.40 17.94
CA VAL A 292 -10.24 -15.82 19.36
C VAL A 292 -9.19 -16.91 19.62
N GLU A 293 -9.05 -17.89 18.72
CA GLU A 293 -8.01 -18.92 18.81
C GLU A 293 -6.60 -18.30 18.79
N ILE A 294 -6.34 -17.37 17.87
CA ILE A 294 -5.06 -16.64 17.78
C ILE A 294 -4.76 -15.91 19.09
N CYS A 295 -5.75 -15.25 19.68
CA CYS A 295 -5.60 -14.60 20.99
C CYS A 295 -5.18 -15.59 22.08
N GLY A 296 -5.62 -16.85 22.01
CA GLY A 296 -5.22 -17.92 22.94
C GLY A 296 -3.71 -18.22 22.92
N HIS A 297 -3.02 -17.90 21.83
CA HIS A 297 -1.58 -18.07 21.67
C HIS A 297 -0.75 -16.87 22.15
N VAL A 298 -1.38 -15.76 22.56
CA VAL A 298 -0.67 -14.60 23.13
C VAL A 298 -0.18 -14.95 24.54
N ARG A 299 1.11 -14.79 24.79
CA ARG A 299 1.77 -15.25 26.03
C ARG A 299 1.49 -14.31 27.19
N ASP A 300 1.63 -13.00 26.97
CA ASP A 300 1.32 -11.97 27.95
C ASP A 300 -0.17 -12.02 28.32
N PRO A 301 -0.52 -12.22 29.60
CA PRO A 301 -1.90 -12.41 30.03
C PRO A 301 -2.76 -11.16 29.85
N ASP A 302 -2.19 -9.96 29.93
CA ASP A 302 -2.92 -8.72 29.80
C ASP A 302 -3.16 -8.38 28.32
N LEU A 303 -2.19 -8.62 27.44
CA LEU A 303 -2.38 -8.53 26.00
C LEU A 303 -3.38 -9.58 25.52
N ARG A 304 -3.29 -10.84 25.98
CA ARG A 304 -4.26 -11.89 25.67
C ARG A 304 -5.68 -11.47 26.05
N ARG A 305 -5.88 -10.92 27.24
CA ARG A 305 -7.20 -10.45 27.70
C ARG A 305 -7.75 -9.32 26.82
N LYS A 306 -6.89 -8.37 26.42
CA LYS A 306 -7.28 -7.28 25.50
C LYS A 306 -7.63 -7.83 24.11
N CYS A 307 -6.86 -8.79 23.61
CA CYS A 307 -7.10 -9.48 22.35
C CYS A 307 -8.46 -10.17 22.34
N LEU A 308 -8.74 -11.01 23.34
CA LEU A 308 -10.01 -11.73 23.47
C LEU A 308 -11.19 -10.76 23.49
N LYS A 309 -11.13 -9.72 24.33
CA LYS A 309 -12.16 -8.68 24.38
C LYS A 309 -12.36 -7.97 23.04
N PHE A 310 -11.31 -7.81 22.24
CA PHE A 310 -11.42 -7.24 20.90
C PHE A 310 -12.01 -8.25 19.91
N ALA A 311 -11.58 -9.51 19.92
CA ALA A 311 -12.01 -10.56 19.00
C ALA A 311 -13.47 -10.96 19.19
N GLU A 312 -13.99 -10.93 20.43
CA GLU A 312 -15.35 -11.33 20.80
C GLU A 312 -16.44 -10.29 20.49
N ARG A 313 -16.05 -9.05 20.18
CA ARG A 313 -16.98 -7.94 19.89
C ARG A 313 -17.32 -7.84 18.42
#